data_AF-A0A2N1JPQ5-F1
#
_entry.id   AF-A0A2N1JPQ5-F1
#
_cell.length_a   1.000
_cell.length_b   1.000
_cell.length_c   1.000
_cell.angle_alpha   90.00
_cell.angle_beta   90.00
_cell.angle_gamma   90.00
#
_symmetry.space_group_name_H-M   'P 1'
#
loop_
_entity.id
_entity.type
_entity.pdbx_description
1 polymer ?
#
loop_
_entity_poly.entity_id
_entity_poly.type
_entity_poly.pdbx_seq_one_letter_code
_entity_poly.pdbx_strand_id
1 'polypeptide(L)'
;MESTGAGYEYALLVGAGEQRTADFTKRMGSDNAPYAVVRKAATAHVVHHRDTGVTGAVVFVNATGIDETITAVDAACLLMWRSEQQTLALSVTDPDLHLYEGDDPDQFAPDGTYVGANTSYSRPWRRSASAPSRVSITLHGRWSCDADDVTVTPAGDTARVTVICRDGASRDLTMTAIA
;
A
#
# COMPACT_ATOMS: atom_id res chain seq x y z
N MET A 1 20.56 -23.39 -8.03
CA MET A 1 20.71 -22.66 -6.76
C MET A 1 19.65 -21.57 -6.77
N GLU A 2 18.46 -21.85 -6.26
CA GLU A 2 17.40 -20.85 -6.13
C GLU A 2 17.78 -19.85 -5.05
N SER A 3 17.74 -18.56 -5.36
CA SER A 3 18.03 -17.51 -4.39
C SER A 3 16.82 -17.31 -3.48
N THR A 4 16.79 -17.98 -2.33
CA THR A 4 15.79 -17.71 -1.29
C THR A 4 16.12 -16.36 -0.63
N GLY A 5 15.24 -15.35 -0.81
CA GLY A 5 15.32 -14.08 -0.08
C GLY A 5 16.22 -12.99 -0.68
N ALA A 6 16.57 -13.05 -1.97
CA ALA A 6 17.28 -11.95 -2.63
C ALA A 6 16.41 -10.69 -2.73
N GLY A 7 17.03 -9.50 -2.69
CA GLY A 7 16.34 -8.23 -2.86
C GLY A 7 17.27 -7.13 -3.32
N TYR A 8 16.70 -6.08 -3.92
CA TYR A 8 17.44 -4.92 -4.43
C TYR A 8 16.86 -3.61 -3.89
N GLU A 9 17.61 -2.53 -3.99
CA GLU A 9 17.18 -1.17 -3.68
C GLU A 9 17.93 -0.21 -4.60
N TYR A 10 17.20 0.66 -5.29
CA TYR A 10 17.76 1.72 -6.11
C TYR A 10 16.75 2.86 -6.24
N ALA A 11 17.25 4.06 -6.55
CA ALA A 11 16.43 5.21 -6.90
C ALA A 11 16.74 5.66 -8.33
N LEU A 12 15.71 6.05 -9.08
CA LEU A 12 15.85 6.64 -10.41
C LEU A 12 15.69 8.16 -10.31
N LEU A 13 16.74 8.89 -10.67
CA LEU A 13 16.78 10.34 -10.64
C LEU A 13 16.52 10.89 -12.05
N VAL A 14 15.27 11.22 -12.36
CA VAL A 14 14.88 11.68 -13.70
C VAL A 14 15.52 13.04 -14.01
N GLY A 15 16.21 13.09 -15.16
CA GLY A 15 16.86 14.31 -15.63
C GLY A 15 17.97 14.82 -14.71
N ALA A 16 18.48 14.00 -13.78
CA ALA A 16 19.64 14.38 -12.98
C ALA A 16 20.92 14.28 -13.83
N GLY A 17 21.68 15.37 -13.90
CA GLY A 17 23.04 15.35 -14.40
C GLY A 17 24.02 14.83 -13.34
N GLU A 18 25.29 14.72 -13.73
CA GLU A 18 26.38 14.20 -12.88
C GLU A 18 26.40 14.83 -11.47
N GLN A 19 26.35 16.15 -11.38
CA GLN A 19 26.40 16.86 -10.10
C GLN A 19 25.23 16.49 -9.17
N ARG A 20 23.99 16.50 -9.67
CA ARG A 20 22.81 16.14 -8.86
C ARG A 20 22.83 14.69 -8.42
N THR A 21 23.34 13.79 -9.25
CA THR A 21 23.52 12.38 -8.89
C THR A 21 24.57 12.22 -7.80
N ALA A 22 25.72 12.89 -7.92
CA ALA A 22 26.77 12.86 -6.91
C ALA A 22 26.29 13.42 -5.56
N ASP A 23 25.56 14.53 -5.58
CA ASP A 23 24.96 15.12 -4.38
C ASP A 23 23.94 14.16 -3.73
N PHE A 24 23.09 13.52 -4.54
CA PHE A 24 22.15 12.52 -4.06
C PHE A 24 22.85 11.33 -3.40
N THR A 25 23.87 10.76 -4.05
CA THR A 25 24.66 9.64 -3.50
C THR A 25 25.33 10.04 -2.19
N LYS A 26 25.92 11.23 -2.11
CA LYS A 26 26.51 11.74 -0.87
C LYS A 26 25.48 11.87 0.24
N ARG A 27 24.29 12.40 -0.06
CA ARG A 27 23.20 12.52 0.93
C ARG A 27 22.69 11.15 1.39
N MET A 28 22.54 10.18 0.49
CA MET A 28 22.13 8.81 0.82
C MET A 28 23.07 8.14 1.84
N GLY A 29 24.36 8.50 1.86
CA GLY A 29 25.34 7.99 2.83
C GLY A 29 25.40 8.74 4.16
N SER A 30 24.42 9.59 4.47
CA SER A 30 24.38 10.43 5.67
C SER A 30 23.06 10.29 6.44
N ASP A 31 22.98 10.85 7.65
CA ASP A 31 21.74 10.90 8.43
C ASP A 31 20.59 11.68 7.74
N ASN A 32 20.93 12.48 6.72
CA ASN A 32 19.99 13.25 5.89
C ASN A 32 19.71 12.57 4.53
N ALA A 33 19.72 11.23 4.49
CA ALA A 33 19.35 10.46 3.31
C ALA A 33 17.96 10.89 2.78
N PRO A 34 17.80 11.23 1.49
CA PRO A 34 16.56 11.74 0.91
C PRO A 34 15.33 10.85 1.15
N TYR A 35 15.55 9.54 1.27
CA TYR A 35 14.53 8.59 1.68
C TYR A 35 15.10 7.56 2.66
N ALA A 36 14.22 6.85 3.35
CA ALA A 36 14.54 5.70 4.18
C ALA A 36 13.64 4.52 3.80
N VAL A 37 14.22 3.34 3.67
CA VAL A 37 13.44 2.09 3.63
C VAL A 37 13.08 1.72 5.06
N VAL A 38 11.83 2.02 5.45
CA VAL A 38 11.29 1.72 6.78
C VAL A 38 11.09 0.22 6.95
N ARG A 39 10.63 -0.45 5.87
CA ARG A 39 10.42 -1.89 5.87
C ARG A 39 10.66 -2.50 4.50
N LYS A 40 11.30 -3.67 4.50
CA LYS A 40 11.50 -4.52 3.32
C LYS A 40 11.29 -5.98 3.72
N ALA A 41 10.04 -6.43 3.67
CA ALA A 41 9.66 -7.79 4.05
C ALA A 41 8.62 -8.36 3.07
N ALA A 42 8.49 -9.69 3.04
CA ALA A 42 7.51 -10.38 2.22
C ALA A 42 6.05 -9.94 2.46
N THR A 43 5.76 -9.36 3.63
CA THR A 43 4.42 -8.88 3.98
C THR A 43 4.15 -7.44 3.55
N ALA A 44 5.18 -6.59 3.55
CA ALA A 44 5.05 -5.18 3.20
C ALA A 44 6.41 -4.54 2.88
N HIS A 45 6.41 -3.62 1.92
CA HIS A 45 7.50 -2.70 1.64
C HIS A 45 7.06 -1.28 1.98
N VAL A 46 7.86 -0.56 2.76
CA VAL A 46 7.54 0.79 3.24
C VAL A 46 8.74 1.70 3.02
N VAL A 47 8.53 2.82 2.34
CA VAL A 47 9.56 3.83 2.04
C VAL A 47 9.05 5.19 2.48
N HIS A 48 9.86 5.88 3.28
CA HIS A 48 9.60 7.25 3.71
C HIS A 48 10.50 8.22 2.95
N HIS A 49 9.91 9.15 2.20
CA HIS A 49 10.63 10.21 1.51
C HIS A 49 10.70 11.46 2.41
N ARG A 50 11.90 11.75 2.93
CA ARG A 50 12.09 12.76 3.98
C ARG A 50 11.80 14.17 3.49
N ASP A 51 12.21 14.49 2.26
CA ASP A 51 12.09 15.85 1.72
C ASP A 51 10.61 16.27 1.54
N THR A 52 9.69 15.32 1.33
CA THR A 52 8.24 15.60 1.20
C THR A 52 7.41 15.15 2.39
N GLY A 53 8.00 14.41 3.35
CA GLY A 53 7.30 13.78 4.46
C GLY A 53 6.32 12.67 4.06
N VAL A 54 6.35 12.23 2.80
CA VAL A 54 5.42 11.20 2.29
C VAL A 54 5.99 9.82 2.60
N THR A 55 5.18 8.97 3.22
CA THR A 55 5.45 7.54 3.34
C THR A 55 4.56 6.78 2.39
N GLY A 56 5.15 5.86 1.61
CA GLY A 56 4.43 4.93 0.76
C GLY A 56 4.61 3.50 1.26
N ALA A 57 3.53 2.71 1.23
CA ALA A 57 3.57 1.29 1.52
C ALA A 57 2.88 0.46 0.44
N VAL A 58 3.53 -0.65 0.08
CA VAL A 58 2.93 -1.76 -0.63
C VAL A 58 2.74 -2.88 0.38
N VAL A 59 1.49 -3.23 0.67
CA VAL A 59 1.12 -4.28 1.62
C VAL A 59 0.67 -5.50 0.81
N PHE A 60 1.41 -6.61 0.93
CA PHE A 60 1.17 -7.80 0.12
C PHE A 60 0.15 -8.76 0.75
N VAL A 61 0.07 -8.74 2.08
CA VAL A 61 -0.86 -9.51 2.91
C VAL A 61 -1.13 -8.73 4.19
N ASN A 62 -2.14 -9.15 4.98
CA ASN A 62 -2.40 -8.56 6.28
C ASN A 62 -1.10 -8.42 7.10
N ALA A 63 -0.85 -7.24 7.63
CA ALA A 63 0.44 -6.91 8.21
C ALA A 63 0.30 -5.96 9.41
N THR A 64 1.10 -6.20 10.43
CA THR A 64 1.29 -5.32 11.60
C THR A 64 2.70 -4.73 11.57
N GLY A 65 2.92 -3.63 12.28
CA GLY A 65 4.18 -2.89 12.28
C GLY A 65 4.51 -2.30 10.90
N ILE A 66 3.55 -1.62 10.25
CA ILE A 66 3.81 -0.93 8.98
C ILE A 66 4.80 0.22 9.24
N ASP A 67 4.41 1.16 10.11
CA ASP A 67 5.27 2.20 10.71
C ASP A 67 4.66 2.71 12.05
N GLU A 68 5.09 3.89 12.50
CA GLU A 68 4.57 4.58 13.69
C GLU A 68 3.17 5.21 13.52
N THR A 69 2.78 5.57 12.30
CA THR A 69 1.50 6.24 12.01
C THR A 69 0.41 5.20 11.73
N ILE A 70 0.71 4.26 10.82
CA ILE A 70 -0.11 3.12 10.47
C ILE A 70 0.50 1.90 11.16
N THR A 71 -0.20 1.34 12.13
CA THR A 71 0.31 0.22 12.92
C THR A 71 -0.08 -1.14 12.33
N ALA A 72 -1.19 -1.23 11.60
CA ALA A 72 -1.64 -2.47 10.99
C ALA A 72 -2.61 -2.26 9.82
N VAL A 73 -2.69 -3.25 8.93
CA VAL A 73 -3.61 -3.35 7.79
C VAL A 73 -4.12 -4.79 7.69
N ASP A 74 -5.41 -4.98 7.40
CA ASP A 74 -6.06 -6.29 7.35
C ASP A 74 -6.04 -6.98 5.98
N ALA A 75 -5.71 -6.26 4.91
CA ALA A 75 -5.74 -6.74 3.53
C ALA A 75 -4.48 -6.33 2.74
N ALA A 76 -4.28 -6.94 1.58
CA ALA A 76 -3.31 -6.45 0.60
C ALA A 76 -3.81 -5.11 0.03
N CYS A 77 -2.95 -4.11 -0.03
CA CYS A 77 -3.32 -2.78 -0.53
C CYS A 77 -2.10 -1.91 -0.83
N LEU A 78 -2.33 -0.77 -1.47
CA LEU A 78 -1.38 0.32 -1.62
C LEU A 78 -1.79 1.47 -0.71
N LEU A 79 -0.83 2.02 0.03
CA LEU A 79 -1.04 3.15 0.93
C LEU A 79 -0.03 4.24 0.63
N MET A 80 -0.47 5.49 0.71
CA MET A 80 0.42 6.65 0.80
C MET A 80 -0.12 7.60 1.85
N TRP A 81 0.75 8.12 2.70
CA TRP A 81 0.33 9.09 3.71
C TRP A 81 1.37 10.16 3.96
N ARG A 82 0.88 11.29 4.47
CA ARG A 82 1.69 12.41 4.96
C ARG A 82 0.98 13.06 6.13
N SER A 83 1.68 13.19 7.25
CA SER A 83 1.17 13.86 8.44
C SER A 83 1.51 15.36 8.38
N GLU A 84 0.53 16.21 8.68
CA GLU A 84 0.68 17.66 8.75
C GLU A 84 -0.02 18.20 10.00
N GLN A 85 0.73 18.49 11.06
CA GLN A 85 0.18 19.02 12.32
C GLN A 85 -0.93 18.14 12.93
N GLN A 86 -2.19 18.51 12.73
CA GLN A 86 -3.39 17.84 13.22
C GLN A 86 -4.15 17.09 12.11
N THR A 87 -3.58 17.00 10.91
CA THR A 87 -4.17 16.29 9.78
C THR A 87 -3.26 15.17 9.28
N LEU A 88 -3.89 14.17 8.66
CA LEU A 88 -3.21 13.11 7.94
C LEU A 88 -3.86 12.99 6.56
N ALA A 89 -3.11 13.31 5.52
CA ALA A 89 -3.49 12.99 4.16
C ALA A 89 -3.19 11.50 3.93
N LEU A 90 -4.19 10.71 3.57
CA LEU A 90 -4.11 9.26 3.42
C LEU A 90 -4.75 8.85 2.10
N SER A 91 -3.99 8.15 1.25
CA SER A 91 -4.50 7.50 0.04
C SER A 91 -4.52 6.00 0.27
N VAL A 92 -5.65 5.36 -0.06
CA VAL A 92 -5.87 3.92 0.09
C VAL A 92 -6.33 3.35 -1.24
N THR A 93 -5.69 2.28 -1.68
CA THR A 93 -6.07 1.58 -2.92
C THR A 93 -6.02 0.07 -2.69
N ASP A 94 -7.08 -0.63 -3.03
CA ASP A 94 -7.00 -2.06 -3.30
C ASP A 94 -6.67 -2.23 -4.79
N PRO A 95 -5.49 -2.75 -5.15
CA PRO A 95 -5.11 -2.91 -6.56
C PRO A 95 -5.80 -4.10 -7.23
N ASP A 96 -6.44 -5.01 -6.46
CA ASP A 96 -7.25 -6.07 -7.05
C ASP A 96 -8.52 -5.46 -7.66
N LEU A 97 -8.84 -5.84 -8.89
CA LEU A 97 -10.04 -5.38 -9.58
C LEU A 97 -11.29 -6.13 -9.10
N HIS A 98 -11.15 -7.26 -8.40
CA HIS A 98 -12.27 -8.06 -7.93
C HIS A 98 -13.29 -8.37 -9.05
N LEU A 99 -12.78 -8.78 -10.23
CA LEU A 99 -13.64 -9.23 -11.35
C LEU A 99 -14.23 -10.61 -11.08
N TYR A 100 -13.55 -11.38 -10.23
CA TYR A 100 -13.93 -12.66 -9.65
C TYR A 100 -13.21 -12.82 -8.31
N GLU A 101 -13.61 -13.78 -7.49
CA GLU A 101 -13.00 -14.06 -6.19
C GLU A 101 -12.41 -15.47 -6.16
N GLY A 102 -11.31 -15.63 -5.41
CA GLY A 102 -10.59 -16.90 -5.31
C GLY A 102 -9.85 -17.29 -6.58
N ASP A 103 -9.35 -18.52 -6.63
CA ASP A 103 -8.67 -19.03 -7.81
C ASP A 103 -9.65 -19.33 -8.94
N ASP A 104 -9.24 -19.02 -10.17
CA ASP A 104 -10.02 -19.39 -11.35
C ASP A 104 -9.90 -20.91 -11.61
N PRO A 105 -10.97 -21.71 -11.41
CA PRO A 105 -10.89 -23.16 -11.48
C PRO A 105 -10.55 -23.69 -12.88
N ASP A 106 -10.69 -22.87 -13.92
CA ASP A 106 -10.34 -23.25 -15.30
C ASP A 106 -8.90 -22.87 -15.68
N GLN A 107 -8.17 -22.22 -14.75
CA GLN A 107 -6.77 -21.84 -14.90
C GLN A 107 -5.84 -22.71 -14.06
N PHE A 108 -6.36 -23.41 -13.04
CA PHE A 108 -5.57 -24.21 -12.11
C PHE A 108 -6.09 -25.65 -12.03
N ALA A 109 -5.18 -26.61 -11.99
CA ALA A 109 -5.49 -28.00 -11.67
C ALA A 109 -5.85 -28.15 -10.18
N PRO A 110 -6.46 -29.27 -9.75
CA PRO A 110 -6.80 -29.50 -8.34
C PRO A 110 -5.61 -29.46 -7.37
N ASP A 111 -4.39 -29.61 -7.86
CA ASP A 111 -3.15 -29.51 -7.09
C ASP A 111 -2.57 -28.08 -7.02
N GLY A 112 -3.25 -27.08 -7.59
CA GLY A 112 -2.82 -25.69 -7.64
C GLY A 112 -1.87 -25.34 -8.79
N THR A 113 -1.57 -26.29 -9.68
CA THR A 113 -0.71 -26.03 -10.84
C THR A 113 -1.45 -25.17 -11.88
N TYR A 114 -0.84 -24.07 -12.31
CA TYR A 114 -1.37 -23.26 -13.42
C TYR A 114 -1.32 -24.06 -14.73
N VAL A 115 -2.47 -24.28 -15.36
CA VAL A 115 -2.58 -25.08 -16.59
C VAL A 115 -2.66 -24.24 -17.87
N GLY A 116 -2.96 -22.93 -17.76
CA GLY A 116 -2.94 -21.99 -18.89
C GLY A 116 -3.83 -22.36 -20.09
N ALA A 117 -4.80 -23.27 -19.89
CA ALA A 117 -5.59 -23.85 -20.99
C ALA A 117 -6.55 -22.84 -21.64
N ASN A 118 -6.87 -21.75 -20.96
CA ASN A 118 -7.88 -20.79 -21.39
C ASN A 118 -7.29 -19.37 -21.46
N THR A 119 -7.58 -18.67 -22.55
CA THR A 119 -7.21 -17.26 -22.72
C THR A 119 -8.11 -16.35 -21.87
N SER A 120 -7.65 -15.14 -21.56
CA SER A 120 -8.49 -14.12 -20.91
C SER A 120 -9.79 -13.81 -21.70
N TYR A 121 -9.80 -14.00 -23.02
CA TYR A 121 -10.98 -13.76 -23.87
C TYR A 121 -12.12 -14.76 -23.69
N SER A 122 -11.82 -15.98 -23.22
CA SER A 122 -12.84 -17.02 -22.99
C SER A 122 -13.42 -17.00 -21.58
N ARG A 123 -12.91 -16.13 -20.68
CA ARG A 123 -13.34 -16.10 -19.29
C ARG A 123 -14.68 -15.40 -19.11
N PRO A 124 -15.60 -15.95 -18.30
CA PRO A 124 -16.90 -15.33 -18.07
C PRO A 124 -16.78 -13.99 -17.33
N TRP A 125 -15.81 -13.88 -16.42
CA TRP A 125 -15.58 -12.68 -15.61
C TRP A 125 -14.96 -11.51 -16.38
N ARG A 126 -14.54 -11.68 -17.64
CA ARG A 126 -13.99 -10.59 -18.47
C ARG A 126 -14.95 -9.41 -18.62
N ARG A 127 -16.26 -9.65 -18.50
CA ARG A 127 -17.31 -8.62 -18.56
C ARG A 127 -17.92 -8.29 -17.19
N SER A 128 -17.39 -8.85 -16.11
CA SER A 128 -17.80 -8.48 -14.76
C SER A 128 -17.45 -7.02 -14.52
N ALA A 129 -18.31 -6.31 -13.80
CA ALA A 129 -17.89 -5.08 -13.14
C ALA A 129 -17.01 -5.45 -11.94
N SER A 130 -16.07 -4.57 -11.58
CA SER A 130 -15.33 -4.68 -10.32
C SER A 130 -16.31 -4.75 -9.15
N ALA A 131 -16.11 -5.73 -8.26
CA ALA A 131 -16.81 -5.76 -6.98
C ALA A 131 -16.12 -4.82 -5.97
N PRO A 132 -16.86 -4.22 -5.04
CA PRO A 132 -16.26 -3.42 -3.98
C PRO A 132 -15.54 -4.31 -2.96
N SER A 133 -14.37 -3.88 -2.52
CA SER A 133 -13.60 -4.49 -1.44
C SER A 133 -13.50 -3.56 -0.23
N ARG A 134 -12.96 -4.09 0.88
CA ARG A 134 -12.82 -3.35 2.14
C ARG A 134 -11.38 -3.46 2.63
N VAL A 135 -10.78 -2.33 2.92
CA VAL A 135 -9.45 -2.25 3.56
C VAL A 135 -9.61 -1.56 4.91
N SER A 136 -9.19 -2.21 5.99
CA SER A 136 -9.14 -1.63 7.33
C SER A 136 -7.70 -1.33 7.75
N ILE A 137 -7.49 -0.09 8.14
CA ILE A 137 -6.19 0.46 8.55
C ILE A 137 -6.28 0.81 10.02
N THR A 138 -5.27 0.44 10.80
CA THR A 138 -5.16 0.82 12.22
C THR A 138 -4.17 1.98 12.36
N LEU A 139 -4.69 3.18 12.60
CA LEU A 139 -3.91 4.40 12.82
C LEU A 139 -3.58 4.57 14.29
N HIS A 140 -2.34 4.95 14.60
CA HIS A 140 -1.99 5.42 15.94
C HIS A 140 -2.66 6.78 16.22
N GLY A 141 -3.19 6.97 17.42
CA GLY A 141 -3.94 8.15 17.81
C GLY A 141 -5.45 8.05 17.50
N ARG A 142 -6.16 9.12 17.84
CA ARG A 142 -7.60 9.25 17.59
C ARG A 142 -7.82 10.15 16.39
N TRP A 143 -8.73 9.74 15.51
CA TRP A 143 -8.97 10.42 14.25
C TRP A 143 -10.46 10.49 13.90
N SER A 144 -10.83 11.48 13.10
CA SER A 144 -12.13 11.58 12.42
C SER A 144 -11.91 11.77 10.91
N CYS A 145 -12.92 11.42 10.12
CA CYS A 145 -12.96 11.65 8.67
C CYS A 145 -14.42 11.93 8.27
N ASP A 146 -14.62 12.93 7.42
CA ASP A 146 -15.95 13.36 6.97
C ASP A 146 -16.39 12.69 5.64
N ALA A 147 -15.63 11.70 5.15
CA ALA A 147 -15.94 10.99 3.91
C ALA A 147 -17.04 9.94 4.09
N ASP A 148 -18.05 9.94 3.21
CA ASP A 148 -19.24 9.08 3.30
C ASP A 148 -18.95 7.57 3.16
N ASP A 149 -17.88 7.21 2.45
CA ASP A 149 -17.47 5.82 2.19
C ASP A 149 -16.39 5.32 3.16
N VAL A 150 -16.21 6.03 4.27
CA VAL A 150 -15.21 5.72 5.30
C VAL A 150 -15.87 5.57 6.65
N THR A 151 -15.52 4.51 7.37
CA THR A 151 -15.93 4.32 8.77
C THR A 151 -14.69 4.43 9.66
N VAL A 152 -14.73 5.35 10.62
CA VAL A 152 -13.68 5.50 11.63
C VAL A 152 -14.20 5.04 12.98
N THR A 153 -13.56 4.01 13.55
CA THR A 153 -13.94 3.43 14.84
C THR A 153 -12.78 3.56 15.83
N PRO A 154 -12.95 4.27 16.96
CA PRO A 154 -11.93 4.32 18.01
C PRO A 154 -11.62 2.93 18.60
N ALA A 155 -10.35 2.64 18.86
CA ALA A 155 -9.89 1.38 19.45
C ALA A 155 -8.73 1.66 20.43
N GLY A 156 -9.05 1.94 21.69
CA GLY A 156 -8.06 2.33 22.69
C GLY A 156 -7.40 3.66 22.31
N ASP A 157 -6.07 3.65 22.15
CA ASP A 157 -5.24 4.79 21.70
C ASP A 157 -5.01 4.79 20.18
N THR A 158 -5.75 3.95 19.44
CA THR A 158 -5.72 3.86 17.98
C THR A 158 -7.10 4.13 17.39
N ALA A 159 -7.17 4.31 16.08
CA ALA A 159 -8.41 4.34 15.32
C ALA A 159 -8.36 3.32 14.18
N ARG A 160 -9.42 2.53 14.02
CA ARG A 160 -9.62 1.69 12.85
C ARG A 160 -10.38 2.49 11.79
N VAL A 161 -9.76 2.66 10.62
CA VAL A 161 -10.33 3.32 9.45
C VAL A 161 -10.62 2.25 8.40
N THR A 162 -11.89 2.02 8.10
CA THR A 162 -12.31 1.10 7.04
C THR A 162 -12.76 1.90 5.83
N VAL A 163 -12.15 1.60 4.68
CA VAL A 163 -12.38 2.27 3.39
C VAL A 163 -12.94 1.26 2.40
N ILE A 164 -13.98 1.65 1.67
CA ILE A 164 -14.50 0.86 0.55
C ILE A 164 -13.67 1.17 -0.70
N CYS A 165 -13.04 0.15 -1.28
CA CYS A 165 -12.25 0.27 -2.51
C CYS A 165 -13.00 -0.36 -3.69
N ARG A 166 -12.72 0.11 -4.91
CA ARG A 166 -13.28 -0.44 -6.15
C ARG A 166 -12.43 -0.03 -7.36
N ASP A 167 -12.47 -0.83 -8.41
CA ASP A 167 -11.90 -0.50 -9.73
C ASP A 167 -10.38 -0.26 -9.75
N GLY A 168 -9.65 -0.67 -8.71
CA GLY A 168 -8.24 -0.31 -8.55
C GLY A 168 -8.00 1.18 -8.33
N ALA A 169 -9.05 1.95 -8.01
CA ALA A 169 -8.99 3.39 -7.85
C ALA A 169 -8.53 3.78 -6.44
N SER A 170 -7.76 4.86 -6.36
CA SER A 170 -7.36 5.42 -5.06
C SER A 170 -8.52 6.18 -4.41
N ARG A 171 -8.61 6.02 -3.09
CA ARG A 171 -9.46 6.84 -2.21
C ARG A 171 -8.57 7.74 -1.38
N ASP A 172 -8.65 9.03 -1.66
CA ASP A 172 -7.85 10.06 -1.00
C ASP A 172 -8.68 10.70 0.12
N LEU A 173 -8.15 10.62 1.33
CA LEU A 173 -8.80 10.99 2.58
C LEU A 173 -8.00 12.07 3.30
N THR A 174 -8.72 12.95 3.96
CA THR A 174 -8.14 13.85 4.98
C THR A 174 -8.69 13.42 6.33
N MET A 175 -7.81 12.93 7.19
CA MET A 175 -8.14 12.60 8.57
C MET A 175 -7.79 13.80 9.46
N THR A 176 -8.62 14.07 10.46
CA THR A 176 -8.35 15.10 11.47
C THR A 176 -8.15 14.45 12.82
N ALA A 177 -7.06 14.80 13.51
CA ALA A 177 -6.80 14.32 14.86
C ALA A 177 -7.86 14.86 15.82
N ILE A 178 -8.33 14.01 16.73
CA ILE A 178 -9.27 14.39 17.77
C ILE A 178 -8.63 14.21 19.15
N ALA A 179 -9.01 15.08 20.08
CA ALA A 179 -8.53 15.07 21.46
C ALA A 179 -9.03 13.84 22.24
#